data_AF-A0A251WHG4-F1
#
_entry.id   AF-A0A251WHG4-F1
#
_cell.length_a   1.000
_cell.length_b   1.000
_cell.length_c   1.000
_cell.angle_alpha   90.00
_cell.angle_beta   90.00
_cell.angle_gamma   90.00
#
_symmetry.space_group_name_H-M   'P 1'
#
loop_
_entity.id
_entity.type
_entity.pdbx_description
1 polymer ?
#
loop_
_entity_poly.entity_id
_entity_poly.type
_entity_poly.pdbx_seq_one_letter_code
_entity_poly.pdbx_strand_id
1 'polypeptide(L)'
;MTNANNSINTDWLTAGFARLQPAGYVRRSASTNTMRSYFVVALQLALSACTDKGGYFVEASSSTAASAEADNAKDLILPLEVDLQVAESFVKIGFGLNENQRFQSTEFLTPRLRVAQAAPLIRLVKQYNEFQGERVAAAVEKFQGRVSGVEFGREGSPVLYFELPYWSDQREEANSAVARTKISDSENDLLVAELRQSFLTELKADEFSVNRRRVRVWWD
;
A
#
# COMPACT_ATOMS: atom_id res chain seq x y z
N MET A 1 4.59 57.43 -7.45
CA MET A 1 4.02 56.42 -6.54
C MET A 1 5.15 55.48 -6.16
N THR A 2 5.52 55.49 -4.89
CA THR A 2 6.82 55.06 -4.35
C THR A 2 6.85 53.55 -4.09
N ASN A 3 7.87 52.88 -4.63
CA ASN A 3 8.16 51.45 -4.45
C ASN A 3 8.69 51.17 -3.04
N ALA A 4 8.07 50.22 -2.34
CA ALA A 4 8.58 49.68 -1.08
C ALA A 4 9.39 48.40 -1.34
N ASN A 5 10.72 48.52 -1.26
CA ASN A 5 11.67 47.41 -1.21
C ASN A 5 11.57 46.71 0.15
N ASN A 6 11.36 45.40 0.15
CA ASN A 6 11.38 44.59 1.36
C ASN A 6 12.65 43.71 1.35
N SER A 7 13.68 44.15 2.06
CA SER A 7 14.93 43.43 2.27
C SER A 7 14.76 42.43 3.41
N ILE A 8 14.84 41.12 3.11
CA ILE A 8 14.83 40.07 4.12
C ILE A 8 16.25 39.94 4.67
N ASN A 9 16.35 40.11 5.99
CA ASN A 9 17.55 40.07 6.79
C ASN A 9 17.92 38.61 7.10
N THR A 10 19.06 38.13 6.61
CA THR A 10 19.62 36.80 6.92
C THR A 10 20.73 36.95 7.93
N ASP A 11 20.39 36.85 9.23
CA ASP A 11 21.37 36.75 10.31
C ASP A 11 20.77 35.98 11.50
N TRP A 12 21.02 34.66 11.54
CA TRP A 12 20.94 33.86 12.77
C TRP A 12 22.06 32.83 12.79
N LEU A 13 23.23 33.33 13.20
CA LEU A 13 24.17 32.78 14.17
C LEU A 13 24.15 31.26 14.45
N THR A 14 25.17 30.65 13.87
CA THR A 14 26.09 29.64 14.42
C THR A 14 26.17 29.60 15.95
N ALA A 15 25.59 28.56 16.56
CA ALA A 15 25.94 28.03 17.88
C ALA A 15 25.88 26.50 17.75
N GLY A 16 26.99 25.75 17.84
CA GLY A 16 27.83 25.68 19.04
C GLY A 16 27.33 24.57 19.96
N PHE A 17 27.26 23.32 19.48
CA PHE A 17 26.99 22.16 20.33
C PHE A 17 28.11 21.13 20.23
N ALA A 18 29.03 21.23 21.18
CA ALA A 18 29.94 20.16 21.54
C ALA A 18 29.12 18.99 22.13
N ARG A 19 29.16 17.82 21.48
CA ARG A 19 28.59 16.59 22.03
C ARG A 19 29.70 15.72 22.59
N LEU A 20 29.67 15.57 23.91
CA LEU A 20 30.44 14.63 24.71
C LEU A 20 30.22 13.19 24.20
N GLN A 21 31.30 12.45 24.01
CA GLN A 21 31.28 11.00 23.79
C GLN A 21 31.08 10.29 25.15
N PRO A 22 30.09 9.39 25.29
CA PRO A 22 30.12 8.41 26.36
C PRO A 22 30.86 7.14 25.93
N ALA A 23 31.58 6.61 26.90
CA ALA A 23 32.55 5.54 26.83
C ALA A 23 31.95 4.16 26.49
N GLY A 24 32.76 3.39 25.75
CA GLY A 24 33.02 1.95 25.92
C GLY A 24 31.86 1.04 26.30
N TYR A 25 31.28 0.38 25.30
CA TYR A 25 30.49 -0.84 25.52
C TYR A 25 31.38 -2.07 25.25
N VAL A 26 31.72 -2.80 26.33
CA VAL A 26 32.45 -4.06 26.30
C VAL A 26 31.53 -5.17 25.81
N ARG A 27 31.74 -5.66 24.59
CA ARG A 27 31.03 -6.81 24.03
C ARG A 27 31.64 -8.10 24.57
N ARG A 28 31.04 -8.71 25.60
CA ARG A 28 31.35 -10.09 26.01
C ARG A 28 30.77 -11.05 24.97
N SER A 29 31.65 -11.76 24.28
CA SER A 29 31.34 -12.92 23.45
C SER A 29 30.93 -14.10 24.33
N ALA A 30 29.65 -14.46 24.34
CA ALA A 30 29.19 -15.75 24.82
C ALA A 30 29.05 -16.71 23.63
N SER A 31 30.10 -17.50 23.42
CA SER A 31 30.05 -18.74 22.65
C SER A 31 29.29 -19.77 23.46
N THR A 32 28.16 -20.24 22.93
CA THR A 32 27.55 -21.54 23.30
C THR A 32 27.11 -22.19 21.99
N ASN A 33 27.95 -23.06 21.45
CA ASN A 33 27.84 -24.51 21.56
C ASN A 33 26.48 -25.07 21.13
N THR A 34 26.48 -25.59 19.90
CA THR A 34 26.37 -27.04 19.66
C THR A 34 25.32 -27.79 20.48
N MET A 35 24.14 -27.96 19.89
CA MET A 35 23.18 -29.07 20.06
C MET A 35 21.83 -28.49 19.63
N ARG A 36 21.25 -28.86 18.49
CA ARG A 36 20.45 -30.07 18.35
C ARG A 36 20.20 -30.34 16.86
N SER A 37 21.16 -31.01 16.24
CA SER A 37 20.90 -31.87 15.09
C SER A 37 20.37 -33.17 15.66
N TYR A 38 19.03 -33.37 15.75
CA TYR A 38 18.31 -34.65 15.93
C TYR A 38 16.78 -34.42 16.07
N PHE A 39 16.17 -33.54 15.24
CA PHE A 39 14.71 -33.40 15.18
C PHE A 39 14.17 -33.31 13.75
N VAL A 40 14.90 -33.88 12.78
CA VAL A 40 14.55 -33.83 11.35
C VAL A 40 14.02 -35.16 10.80
N VAL A 41 13.98 -36.25 11.59
CA VAL A 41 13.58 -37.58 11.06
C VAL A 41 12.22 -38.08 11.56
N ALA A 42 11.58 -37.41 12.53
CA ALA A 42 10.30 -37.89 13.10
C ALA A 42 9.04 -37.14 12.63
N LEU A 43 9.17 -36.06 11.84
CA LEU A 43 8.03 -35.26 11.36
C LEU A 43 7.69 -35.49 9.86
N GLN A 44 8.25 -36.54 9.26
CA GLN A 44 7.96 -36.91 7.86
C GLN A 44 6.97 -38.07 7.71
N LEU A 45 6.49 -38.66 8.81
CA LEU A 45 5.50 -39.76 8.80
C LEU A 45 4.11 -39.38 9.34
N ALA A 46 3.88 -38.12 9.73
CA ALA A 46 2.60 -37.66 10.28
C ALA A 46 1.77 -36.77 9.33
N LEU A 47 2.17 -36.63 8.06
CA LEU A 47 1.50 -35.75 7.07
C LEU A 47 0.69 -36.49 5.99
N SER A 48 0.43 -37.79 6.12
CA SER A 48 -0.33 -38.58 5.13
C SER A 48 -1.75 -38.99 5.55
N ALA A 49 -2.34 -38.39 6.59
CA ALA A 49 -3.64 -38.84 7.11
C ALA A 49 -4.78 -37.80 7.10
N CYS A 50 -4.62 -36.63 6.49
CA CYS A 50 -5.68 -35.62 6.42
C CYS A 50 -5.79 -34.98 5.03
N THR A 51 -6.08 -35.78 4.02
CA THR A 51 -6.62 -35.29 2.74
C THR A 51 -7.94 -36.00 2.47
N ASP A 52 -8.93 -35.78 3.32
CA ASP A 52 -10.29 -36.16 3.00
C ASP A 52 -11.27 -35.27 3.77
N LYS A 53 -11.68 -34.18 3.13
CA LYS A 53 -12.98 -33.48 3.22
C LYS A 53 -12.84 -32.00 2.89
N GLY A 54 -13.43 -31.60 1.76
CA GLY A 54 -13.87 -30.23 1.52
C GLY A 54 -12.91 -29.35 0.71
N GLY A 55 -12.46 -29.82 -0.46
CA GLY A 55 -11.94 -28.92 -1.48
C GLY A 55 -13.09 -28.10 -2.07
N TYR A 56 -13.00 -26.78 -1.97
CA TYR A 56 -13.85 -25.86 -2.73
C TYR A 56 -13.52 -26.02 -4.22
N PHE A 57 -14.35 -26.79 -4.94
CA PHE A 57 -14.33 -26.78 -6.40
C PHE A 57 -14.97 -25.48 -6.86
N VAL A 58 -14.17 -24.58 -7.42
CA VAL A 58 -14.69 -23.51 -8.27
C VAL A 58 -15.06 -24.19 -9.58
N GLU A 59 -16.36 -24.34 -9.85
CA GLU A 59 -16.85 -24.78 -11.15
C GLU A 59 -16.33 -23.83 -12.22
N ALA A 60 -15.33 -24.28 -12.98
CA ALA A 60 -14.88 -23.61 -14.17
C ALA A 60 -15.99 -23.72 -15.23
N SER A 61 -16.76 -22.65 -15.40
CA SER A 61 -17.69 -22.49 -16.52
C SER A 61 -16.92 -22.63 -17.83
N SER A 62 -17.04 -23.80 -18.46
CA SER A 62 -16.51 -24.05 -19.80
C SER A 62 -17.27 -23.20 -20.82
N SER A 63 -16.68 -22.08 -21.24
CA SER A 63 -17.07 -21.40 -22.47
C SER A 63 -16.17 -21.87 -23.61
N THR A 64 -16.83 -22.42 -24.63
CA THR A 64 -16.25 -23.02 -25.82
C THR A 64 -15.52 -21.97 -26.65
N ALA A 65 -14.30 -22.33 -27.08
CA ALA A 65 -13.46 -21.53 -27.95
C ALA A 65 -14.04 -21.38 -29.37
N ALA A 66 -14.00 -20.17 -29.92
CA ALA A 66 -13.92 -19.93 -31.35
C ALA A 66 -12.98 -18.74 -31.61
N SER A 67 -11.93 -19.03 -32.36
CA SER A 67 -10.80 -18.17 -32.68
C SER A 67 -11.17 -16.97 -33.58
N ALA A 68 -10.62 -15.80 -33.26
CA ALA A 68 -10.25 -14.77 -34.23
C ALA A 68 -9.13 -13.90 -33.62
N GLU A 69 -7.91 -14.12 -34.09
CA GLU A 69 -6.78 -13.20 -33.94
C GLU A 69 -7.04 -11.93 -34.76
N ALA A 70 -7.16 -10.78 -34.10
CA ALA A 70 -6.71 -9.46 -34.57
C ALA A 70 -7.03 -8.39 -33.52
N ASP A 71 -5.99 -7.69 -33.04
CA ASP A 71 -6.00 -6.27 -32.67
C ASP A 71 -7.28 -5.71 -32.03
N ASN A 72 -7.55 -6.13 -30.80
CA ASN A 72 -8.30 -5.26 -29.91
C ASN A 72 -7.63 -5.30 -28.55
N ALA A 73 -7.04 -4.16 -28.19
CA ALA A 73 -6.85 -3.73 -26.81
C ALA A 73 -8.22 -3.58 -26.13
N LYS A 74 -8.98 -4.68 -26.08
CA LYS A 74 -10.22 -4.87 -25.35
C LYS A 74 -9.84 -4.67 -23.90
N ASP A 75 -10.16 -3.46 -23.46
CA ASP A 75 -10.65 -3.21 -22.13
C ASP A 75 -9.79 -3.81 -21.02
N LEU A 76 -9.00 -2.95 -20.38
CA LEU A 76 -8.84 -3.04 -18.94
C LEU A 76 -10.21 -2.79 -18.28
N ILE A 77 -11.21 -3.63 -18.57
CA ILE A 77 -12.35 -3.85 -17.69
C ILE A 77 -11.70 -4.40 -16.42
N LEU A 78 -11.49 -3.52 -15.44
CA LEU A 78 -11.21 -3.92 -14.07
C LEU A 78 -12.22 -5.03 -13.74
N PRO A 79 -11.78 -6.27 -13.48
CA PRO A 79 -12.73 -7.34 -13.24
C PRO A 79 -13.57 -6.99 -12.02
N LEU A 80 -14.87 -7.14 -12.22
CA LEU A 80 -15.95 -7.43 -11.28
C LEU A 80 -15.83 -6.76 -9.90
N GLU A 81 -16.71 -5.78 -9.68
CA GLU A 81 -17.02 -5.16 -8.38
C GLU A 81 -16.41 -5.92 -7.19
N VAL A 82 -15.34 -5.39 -6.61
CA VAL A 82 -14.78 -5.97 -5.40
C VAL A 82 -15.87 -5.98 -4.34
N ASP A 83 -16.22 -7.17 -3.87
CA ASP A 83 -17.15 -7.33 -2.76
C ASP A 83 -16.52 -6.67 -1.52
N LEU A 84 -17.07 -5.52 -1.15
CA LEU A 84 -16.59 -4.71 -0.04
C LEU A 84 -16.69 -5.46 1.30
N GLN A 85 -17.64 -6.39 1.46
CA GLN A 85 -17.76 -7.18 2.68
C GLN A 85 -16.61 -8.19 2.81
N VAL A 86 -16.21 -8.79 1.68
CA VAL A 86 -15.05 -9.68 1.62
C VAL A 86 -13.77 -8.89 1.89
N ALA A 87 -13.61 -7.72 1.25
CA ALA A 87 -12.45 -6.86 1.46
C ALA A 87 -12.37 -6.35 2.92
N GLU A 88 -13.50 -5.96 3.51
CA GLU A 88 -13.58 -5.57 4.93
C GLU A 88 -13.17 -6.72 5.84
N SER A 89 -13.68 -7.93 5.61
CA SER A 89 -13.30 -9.11 6.37
C SER A 89 -11.80 -9.41 6.26
N PHE A 90 -11.24 -9.25 5.05
CA PHE A 90 -9.83 -9.46 4.79
C PHE A 90 -8.95 -8.46 5.54
N VAL A 91 -9.31 -7.17 5.53
CA VAL A 91 -8.61 -6.11 6.28
C VAL A 91 -8.73 -6.34 7.79
N LYS A 92 -9.91 -6.71 8.30
CA LYS A 92 -10.11 -7.02 9.73
C LYS A 92 -9.23 -8.18 10.18
N ILE A 93 -9.13 -9.22 9.36
CA ILE A 93 -8.23 -10.35 9.63
C ILE A 93 -6.77 -9.88 9.61
N GLY A 94 -6.34 -9.18 8.56
CA GLY A 94 -4.95 -8.76 8.41
C GLY A 94 -4.44 -7.83 9.52
N PHE A 95 -5.31 -6.98 10.06
CA PHE A 95 -4.99 -6.09 11.18
C PHE A 95 -5.41 -6.62 12.55
N GLY A 96 -5.93 -7.85 12.64
CA GLY A 96 -6.34 -8.45 13.93
C GLY A 96 -7.47 -7.68 14.63
N LEU A 97 -8.36 -7.05 13.86
CA LEU A 97 -9.48 -6.25 14.38
C LEU A 97 -10.65 -7.12 14.88
N ASN A 98 -10.61 -8.43 14.61
CA ASN A 98 -11.60 -9.37 15.11
C ASN A 98 -11.23 -9.83 16.52
N GLU A 99 -11.88 -9.28 17.54
CA GLU A 99 -11.62 -9.58 18.97
C GLU A 99 -11.70 -11.08 19.31
N ASN A 100 -12.48 -11.85 18.55
CA ASN A 100 -12.71 -13.27 18.77
C ASN A 100 -11.74 -14.19 18.00
N GLN A 101 -10.86 -13.64 17.15
CA GLN A 101 -9.96 -14.43 16.30
C GLN A 101 -8.50 -14.03 16.57
N ARG A 102 -7.67 -15.02 16.94
CA ARG A 102 -6.23 -14.82 17.14
C ARG A 102 -5.41 -14.94 15.85
N PHE A 103 -6.06 -14.79 14.70
CA PHE A 103 -5.41 -14.91 13.41
C PHE A 103 -5.18 -13.51 12.83
N GLN A 104 -3.92 -13.19 12.56
CA GLN A 104 -3.53 -11.98 11.84
C GLN A 104 -2.55 -12.36 10.72
N SER A 105 -2.71 -11.75 9.55
CA SER A 105 -1.72 -11.82 8.48
C SER A 105 -0.87 -10.56 8.51
N THR A 106 0.45 -10.70 8.66
CA THR A 106 1.37 -9.56 8.60
C THR A 106 1.66 -9.12 7.17
N GLU A 107 1.36 -9.98 6.20
CA GLU A 107 1.60 -9.77 4.78
C GLU A 107 0.30 -9.98 4.02
N PHE A 108 -0.28 -8.90 3.50
CA PHE A 108 -1.41 -8.98 2.59
C PHE A 108 -1.59 -7.67 1.82
N LEU A 109 -2.24 -7.75 0.67
CA LEU A 109 -2.62 -6.58 -0.11
C LEU A 109 -3.99 -6.82 -0.71
N THR A 110 -4.88 -5.84 -0.64
CA THR A 110 -6.14 -5.90 -1.38
C THR A 110 -5.86 -5.92 -2.88
N PRO A 111 -6.75 -6.47 -3.71
CA PRO A 111 -6.78 -6.12 -5.12
C PRO A 111 -6.86 -4.60 -5.30
N ARG A 112 -6.59 -4.11 -6.51
CA ARG A 112 -6.78 -2.70 -6.85
C ARG A 112 -8.23 -2.27 -6.62
N LEU A 113 -8.39 -1.21 -5.83
CA LEU A 113 -9.66 -0.59 -5.46
C LEU A 113 -9.79 0.80 -6.08
N ARG A 114 -11.02 1.27 -6.21
CA ARG A 114 -11.29 2.70 -6.38
C ARG A 114 -11.07 3.44 -5.06
N VAL A 115 -10.80 4.74 -5.12
CA VAL A 115 -10.63 5.60 -3.94
C VAL A 115 -11.84 5.52 -3.02
N ALA A 116 -13.06 5.57 -3.57
CA ALA A 116 -14.31 5.44 -2.82
C ALA A 116 -14.47 4.07 -2.10
N GLN A 117 -13.82 3.01 -2.60
CA GLN A 117 -13.82 1.69 -1.99
C GLN A 117 -12.68 1.52 -0.97
N ALA A 118 -11.50 2.09 -1.25
CA ALA A 118 -10.34 2.01 -0.37
C ALA A 118 -10.53 2.81 0.92
N ALA A 119 -11.09 4.02 0.84
CA ALA A 119 -11.27 4.91 1.98
C ALA A 119 -12.02 4.27 3.18
N PRO A 120 -13.20 3.63 3.01
CA PRO A 120 -13.86 2.97 4.14
C PRO A 120 -13.06 1.79 4.72
N LEU A 121 -12.29 1.06 3.91
CA LEU A 121 -11.44 -0.02 4.40
C LEU A 121 -10.26 0.50 5.24
N ILE A 122 -9.66 1.62 4.82
CA ILE A 122 -8.59 2.30 5.56
C ILE A 122 -9.09 2.77 6.93
N ARG A 123 -10.34 3.28 7.01
CA ARG A 123 -10.97 3.73 8.28
C ARG A 123 -11.19 2.61 9.30
N LEU A 124 -11.15 1.35 8.89
CA LEU A 124 -11.25 0.22 9.82
C LEU A 124 -10.06 0.20 10.79
N VAL A 125 -8.88 0.60 10.33
CA VAL A 125 -7.66 0.67 11.15
C VAL A 125 -7.61 2.03 11.84
N LYS A 126 -8.15 2.10 13.06
CA LYS A 126 -8.27 3.37 13.79
C LYS A 126 -6.92 4.04 14.04
N GLN A 127 -5.95 3.27 14.54
CA GLN A 127 -4.60 3.75 14.78
C GLN A 127 -3.60 2.60 14.69
N TYR A 128 -2.42 2.87 14.14
CA TYR A 128 -1.26 1.99 14.17
C TYR A 128 -0.02 2.87 14.17
N ASN A 129 0.65 3.05 15.32
CA ASN A 129 1.71 4.03 15.49
C ASN A 129 1.29 5.43 15.01
N GLU A 130 1.97 6.00 14.01
CA GLU A 130 1.64 7.29 13.39
C GLU A 130 0.53 7.19 12.32
N PHE A 131 0.19 5.99 11.86
CA PHE A 131 -0.93 5.77 10.96
C PHE A 131 -2.26 6.04 11.68
N GLN A 132 -3.00 7.04 11.20
CA GLN A 132 -4.32 7.42 11.70
C GLN A 132 -5.36 7.21 10.60
N GLY A 133 -6.09 6.07 10.62
CA GLY A 133 -6.89 5.61 9.49
C GLY A 133 -7.92 6.62 8.98
N GLU A 134 -8.59 7.37 9.86
CA GLU A 134 -9.53 8.43 9.44
C GLU A 134 -8.84 9.54 8.64
N ARG A 135 -7.65 9.98 9.08
CA ARG A 135 -6.90 11.04 8.40
C ARG A 135 -6.29 10.55 7.09
N VAL A 136 -5.79 9.31 7.08
CA VAL A 136 -5.25 8.66 5.88
C VAL A 136 -6.35 8.49 4.84
N ALA A 137 -7.53 7.99 5.22
CA ALA A 137 -8.67 7.85 4.33
C ALA A 137 -9.10 9.20 3.73
N ALA A 138 -9.22 10.24 4.55
CA ALA A 138 -9.55 11.58 4.08
C ALA A 138 -8.49 12.16 3.11
N ALA A 139 -7.21 11.83 3.29
CA ALA A 139 -6.17 12.21 2.35
C ALA A 139 -6.26 11.43 1.04
N VAL A 140 -6.56 10.13 1.09
CA VAL A 140 -6.78 9.28 -0.10
C VAL A 140 -7.94 9.83 -0.95
N GLU A 141 -9.04 10.25 -0.32
CA GLU A 141 -10.22 10.83 -0.99
C GLU A 141 -9.89 12.09 -1.84
N LYS A 142 -8.86 12.87 -1.47
CA LYS A 142 -8.44 14.04 -2.26
C LYS A 142 -7.92 13.68 -3.66
N PHE A 143 -7.57 12.42 -3.89
CA PHE A 143 -7.03 11.93 -5.15
C PHE A 143 -8.07 11.19 -6.00
N GLN A 144 -9.34 11.24 -5.61
CA GLN A 144 -10.45 10.69 -6.37
C GLN A 144 -10.47 11.24 -7.80
N GLY A 145 -10.66 10.36 -8.78
CA GLY A 145 -10.68 10.67 -10.22
C GLY A 145 -9.31 11.02 -10.82
N ARG A 146 -8.23 11.07 -10.02
CA ARG A 146 -6.88 11.45 -10.49
C ARG A 146 -5.91 10.29 -10.57
N VAL A 147 -6.14 9.25 -9.77
CA VAL A 147 -5.36 8.00 -9.80
C VAL A 147 -6.10 6.93 -10.60
N SER A 148 -5.36 5.91 -11.01
CA SER A 148 -5.93 4.70 -11.62
C SER A 148 -6.60 3.83 -10.57
N GLY A 149 -6.00 3.71 -9.39
CA GLY A 149 -6.55 2.95 -8.27
C GLY A 149 -5.61 2.94 -7.08
N VAL A 150 -6.09 2.31 -6.01
CA VAL A 150 -5.41 2.21 -4.71
C VAL A 150 -5.44 0.76 -4.25
N GLU A 151 -4.32 0.25 -3.78
CA GLU A 151 -4.26 -1.01 -3.02
C GLU A 151 -3.90 -0.68 -1.58
N PHE A 152 -4.54 -1.36 -0.64
CA PHE A 152 -4.32 -1.18 0.80
C PHE A 152 -4.02 -2.52 1.44
N GLY A 153 -3.11 -2.54 2.39
CA GLY A 153 -2.80 -3.76 3.11
C GLY A 153 -1.71 -3.58 4.13
N ARG A 154 -0.88 -4.62 4.26
CA ARG A 154 0.15 -4.71 5.28
C ARG A 154 1.39 -5.43 4.75
N GLU A 155 2.54 -4.85 5.03
CA GLU A 155 3.87 -5.43 4.83
C GLU A 155 4.63 -5.28 6.16
N GLY A 156 4.26 -6.11 7.14
CA GLY A 156 4.58 -5.92 8.57
C GLY A 156 3.76 -4.81 9.24
N SER A 157 3.63 -3.67 8.57
CA SER A 157 2.92 -2.47 8.99
C SER A 157 2.06 -1.91 7.84
N PRO A 158 1.14 -0.95 8.08
CA PRO A 158 0.23 -0.43 7.05
C PRO A 158 0.97 0.05 5.79
N VAL A 159 0.45 -0.32 4.64
CA VAL A 159 0.99 0.11 3.33
C VAL A 159 -0.12 0.52 2.38
N LEU A 160 0.13 1.57 1.61
CA LEU A 160 -0.70 2.00 0.49
C LEU A 160 0.12 1.97 -0.80
N TYR A 161 -0.53 1.50 -1.86
CA TYR A 161 -0.02 1.64 -3.23
C TYR A 161 -0.99 2.46 -4.06
N PHE A 162 -0.50 3.53 -4.69
CA PHE A 162 -1.25 4.28 -5.68
C PHE A 162 -0.76 3.93 -7.08
N GLU A 163 -1.68 3.62 -7.98
CA GLU A 163 -1.38 3.49 -9.40
C GLU A 163 -1.66 4.81 -10.12
N LEU A 164 -0.65 5.33 -10.80
CA LEU A 164 -0.73 6.57 -11.57
C LEU A 164 -1.18 6.26 -13.00
N PRO A 165 -2.13 7.02 -13.56
CA PRO A 165 -2.57 6.82 -14.93
C PRO A 165 -1.51 7.29 -15.93
N TYR A 166 -1.39 6.57 -17.05
CA TYR A 166 -0.58 6.98 -18.20
C TYR A 166 -1.45 7.63 -19.28
N TRP A 167 -2.70 7.16 -19.40
CA TRP A 167 -3.71 7.71 -20.31
C TRP A 167 -4.91 8.25 -19.53
N SER A 168 -5.62 9.23 -20.09
CA SER A 168 -6.80 9.84 -19.45
C SER A 168 -7.92 8.83 -19.18
N ASP A 169 -8.04 7.80 -20.00
CA ASP A 169 -9.03 6.71 -19.88
C ASP A 169 -8.72 5.72 -18.74
N GLN A 170 -7.54 5.82 -18.10
CA GLN A 170 -7.13 4.94 -17.00
C GLN A 170 -7.50 5.49 -15.61
N ARG A 171 -7.97 6.74 -15.53
CA ARG A 171 -8.47 7.32 -14.28
C ARG A 171 -9.71 6.56 -13.82
N GLU A 172 -9.89 6.40 -12.52
CA GLU A 172 -11.00 5.61 -11.96
C GLU A 172 -12.41 6.09 -12.37
N GLU A 173 -12.56 7.36 -12.75
CA GLU A 173 -13.81 7.99 -13.20
C GLU A 173 -13.74 8.43 -14.67
N ALA A 174 -12.84 7.84 -15.45
CA ALA A 174 -12.72 8.20 -16.85
C ALA A 174 -14.01 7.87 -17.60
N ASN A 175 -14.57 8.89 -18.24
CA ASN A 175 -15.68 8.70 -19.16
C ASN A 175 -15.16 8.08 -20.45
N SER A 176 -15.60 6.86 -20.77
CA SER A 176 -15.21 6.12 -21.98
C SER A 176 -15.54 6.87 -23.28
N ALA A 177 -16.43 7.87 -23.24
CA ALA A 177 -16.74 8.72 -24.39
C ALA A 177 -15.68 9.80 -24.68
N VAL A 178 -14.79 10.10 -23.73
CA VAL A 178 -13.74 11.11 -23.90
C VAL A 178 -12.58 10.51 -24.67
N ALA A 179 -12.08 11.26 -25.66
CA ALA A 179 -10.92 10.84 -26.43
C ALA A 179 -9.72 10.56 -25.52
N ARG A 180 -9.09 9.41 -25.73
CA ARG A 180 -7.89 8.98 -25.01
C ARG A 180 -6.74 9.95 -25.28
N THR A 181 -6.27 10.62 -24.24
CA THR A 181 -5.13 11.55 -24.30
C THR A 181 -4.02 11.05 -23.38
N LYS A 182 -2.78 11.20 -23.84
CA LYS A 182 -1.61 10.87 -23.01
C LYS A 182 -1.49 11.91 -21.91
N ILE A 183 -1.36 11.46 -20.66
CA ILE A 183 -1.08 12.34 -19.53
C ILE A 183 0.39 12.73 -19.59
N SER A 184 0.70 14.03 -19.48
CA SER A 184 2.08 14.50 -19.54
C SER A 184 2.88 14.01 -18.32
N ASP A 185 4.19 13.91 -18.47
CA ASP A 185 5.06 13.55 -17.34
C ASP A 185 5.01 14.64 -16.26
N SER A 186 4.95 15.92 -16.65
CA SER A 186 4.79 17.04 -15.71
C SER A 186 3.53 16.96 -14.84
N GLU A 187 2.41 16.52 -15.41
CA GLU A 187 1.17 16.34 -14.64
C GLU A 187 1.30 15.20 -13.63
N ASN A 188 2.00 14.12 -13.99
CA ASN A 188 2.27 13.03 -13.07
C ASN A 188 3.26 13.44 -11.97
N ASP A 189 4.28 14.22 -12.30
CA ASP A 189 5.25 14.73 -11.32
C ASP A 189 4.55 15.62 -10.29
N LEU A 190 3.60 16.46 -10.72
CA LEU A 190 2.76 17.25 -9.82
C LEU A 190 1.91 16.37 -8.91
N LEU A 191 1.24 15.35 -9.46
CA LEU A 191 0.45 14.40 -8.67
C LEU A 191 1.31 13.66 -7.63
N VAL A 192 2.52 13.22 -8.01
CA VAL A 192 3.48 12.58 -7.09
C VAL A 192 3.93 13.54 -6.00
N ALA A 193 4.19 14.81 -6.33
CA ALA A 193 4.56 15.82 -5.35
C ALA A 193 3.44 16.08 -4.33
N GLU A 194 2.18 16.13 -4.77
CA GLU A 194 1.02 16.27 -3.90
C GLU A 194 0.78 15.05 -3.00
N LEU A 195 0.93 13.83 -3.55
CA LEU A 195 0.91 12.59 -2.77
C LEU A 195 2.00 12.60 -1.70
N ARG A 196 3.24 12.96 -2.08
CA ARG A 196 4.36 13.06 -1.15
C ARG A 196 4.08 14.08 -0.04
N GLN A 197 3.59 15.27 -0.39
CA GLN A 197 3.26 16.30 0.58
C GLN A 197 2.18 15.81 1.57
N SER A 198 1.11 15.20 1.06
CA SER A 198 0.01 14.72 1.91
C SER A 198 0.45 13.59 2.83
N PHE A 199 1.15 12.58 2.32
CA PHE A 199 1.44 11.37 3.10
C PHE A 199 2.73 11.48 3.93
N LEU A 200 3.82 11.99 3.35
CA LEU A 200 5.11 12.08 4.02
C LEU A 200 5.14 13.27 4.99
N THR A 201 4.74 14.46 4.52
CA THR A 201 4.87 15.69 5.32
C THR A 201 3.76 15.83 6.37
N GLU A 202 2.50 15.65 5.97
CA GLU A 202 1.33 15.92 6.83
C GLU A 202 0.90 14.71 7.67
N LEU A 203 0.99 13.50 7.13
CA LEU A 203 0.56 12.25 7.77
C LEU A 203 1.71 11.39 8.30
N LYS A 204 2.96 11.87 8.21
CA LYS A 204 4.14 11.25 8.82
C LYS A 204 4.33 9.79 8.42
N ALA A 205 4.08 9.45 7.16
CA ALA A 205 4.57 8.19 6.62
C ALA A 205 6.10 8.11 6.75
N ASP A 206 6.63 6.93 7.04
CA ASP A 206 8.07 6.72 7.22
C ASP A 206 8.79 6.55 5.89
N GLU A 207 8.12 5.89 4.94
CA GLU A 207 8.67 5.66 3.60
C GLU A 207 7.72 6.12 2.50
N PHE A 208 8.31 6.75 1.47
CA PHE A 208 7.63 7.11 0.23
C PHE A 208 8.53 6.76 -0.95
N SER A 209 8.13 5.81 -1.78
CA SER A 209 8.90 5.40 -2.95
C SER A 209 8.06 5.40 -4.22
N VAL A 210 8.71 5.70 -5.34
CA VAL A 210 8.07 5.74 -6.66
C VAL A 210 8.78 4.74 -7.54
N ASN A 211 8.04 3.76 -8.05
CA ASN A 211 8.54 2.77 -8.99
C ASN A 211 7.67 2.81 -10.25
N ARG A 212 8.21 3.39 -11.32
CA ARG A 212 7.51 3.64 -12.59
C ARG A 212 6.26 4.50 -12.34
N ARG A 213 5.08 3.89 -12.40
CA ARG A 213 3.77 4.53 -12.22
C ARG A 213 3.07 4.01 -10.96
N ARG A 214 3.81 3.42 -10.03
CA ARG A 214 3.30 2.95 -8.75
C ARG A 214 4.00 3.71 -7.63
N VAL A 215 3.23 4.31 -6.73
CA VAL A 215 3.72 5.00 -5.55
C VAL A 215 3.43 4.12 -4.34
N ARG A 216 4.45 3.82 -3.54
CA ARG A 216 4.31 3.11 -2.27
C ARG A 216 4.45 4.08 -1.11
N VAL A 217 3.54 3.98 -0.15
CA VAL A 217 3.55 4.73 1.11
C VAL A 217 3.46 3.73 2.25
N TRP A 218 4.38 3.79 3.20
CA TRP A 218 4.47 2.83 4.30
C TRP A 218 4.70 3.55 5.62
N TRP A 219 4.15 2.97 6.69
CA TRP A 219 4.27 3.45 8.07
C TRP A 219 4.90 2.34 8.91
N ASP A 220 5.76 2.68 9.86
CA ASP A 220 6.30 1.74 10.87
C ASP A 220 5.31 1.55 12.01
#